data_AF-A0A923B8Y1-F1
#
_entry.id   AF-A0A923B8Y1-F1
#
_cell.length_a   1.000
_cell.length_b   1.000
_cell.length_c   1.000
_cell.angle_alpha   90.00
_cell.angle_beta   90.00
_cell.angle_gamma   90.00
#
_symmetry.space_group_name_H-M   'P 1'
#
loop_
_entity.id
_entity.type
_entity.pdbx_description
1 polymer ?
#
loop_
_entity_poly.entity_id
_entity_poly.type
_entity_poly.pdbx_seq_one_letter_code
_entity_poly.pdbx_strand_id
1 'polypeptide(L)'
;MTLNAGRFLSAENDARAQAAIRSYVEARNRARDAMDPDDWLYYEFQVGQEGVARWTELKIAAAAGNARPDIAAIGKERTGGLAVSLSAIDRQGLDMWRRSSFYVLGAIEASMLERARPNWQQEYANNPFAMGSMLNASLDEMASQI
;
A
#
# COMPACT_ATOMS: atom_id res chain seq x y z
N MET A 1 4.20 2.52 -10.87
CA MET A 1 3.38 2.29 -9.65
C MET A 1 3.63 3.35 -8.57
N THR A 2 4.89 3.65 -8.26
CA THR A 2 5.37 4.69 -7.31
C THR A 2 4.68 6.04 -7.42
N LEU A 3 4.52 6.59 -8.63
CA LEU A 3 3.83 7.87 -8.84
C LEU A 3 2.38 7.88 -8.32
N ASN A 4 1.61 6.82 -8.60
CA ASN A 4 0.21 6.72 -8.19
C ASN A 4 0.08 6.45 -6.69
N ALA A 5 1.02 5.69 -6.11
CA ALA A 5 1.13 5.54 -4.66
C ALA A 5 1.41 6.89 -3.98
N GLY A 6 2.27 7.74 -4.56
CA GLY A 6 2.53 9.09 -4.07
C GLY A 6 1.29 9.98 -4.12
N ARG A 7 0.54 9.94 -5.24
CA ARG A 7 -0.73 10.66 -5.40
C ARG A 7 -1.78 10.25 -4.36
N PHE A 8 -1.83 8.96 -4.02
CA PHE A 8 -2.71 8.46 -2.96
C PHE A 8 -2.33 9.06 -1.59
N LEU A 9 -1.03 9.05 -1.24
CA LEU A 9 -0.56 9.63 0.02
C LEU A 9 -0.81 11.14 0.13
N SER A 10 -0.78 11.86 -0.98
CA SER A 10 -1.04 13.31 -1.02
C SER A 10 -2.50 13.65 -1.33
N ALA A 11 -3.42 12.68 -1.33
CA ALA A 11 -4.81 12.93 -1.70
C ALA A 11 -5.54 13.76 -0.63
N GLU A 12 -5.98 14.97 -1.01
CA GLU A 12 -6.68 15.90 -0.13
C GLU A 12 -8.14 15.51 0.18
N ASN A 13 -8.72 14.62 -0.61
CA ASN A 13 -10.11 14.16 -0.46
C ASN A 13 -10.31 12.75 -1.03
N ASP A 14 -11.48 12.16 -0.75
CA ASP A 14 -11.82 10.80 -1.16
C ASP A 14 -11.82 10.60 -2.67
N ALA A 15 -12.35 11.56 -3.44
CA ALA A 15 -12.39 11.45 -4.89
C ALA A 15 -10.97 11.35 -5.50
N ARG A 16 -10.03 12.17 -5.03
CA ARG A 16 -8.62 12.10 -5.45
C ARG A 16 -7.95 10.80 -4.98
N ALA A 17 -8.26 10.34 -3.78
CA ALA A 17 -7.73 9.08 -3.26
C ALA A 17 -8.22 7.89 -4.10
N GLN A 18 -9.51 7.81 -4.41
CA GLN A 18 -10.09 6.77 -5.27
C GLN A 18 -9.51 6.79 -6.69
N ALA A 19 -9.34 7.98 -7.29
CA ALA A 19 -8.70 8.11 -8.59
C ALA A 19 -7.24 7.63 -8.57
N ALA A 20 -6.50 7.93 -7.51
CA ALA A 20 -5.13 7.46 -7.32
C ALA A 20 -5.06 5.93 -7.11
N ILE A 21 -5.99 5.35 -6.35
CA ILE A 21 -6.13 3.90 -6.16
C ILE A 21 -6.39 3.22 -7.50
N ARG A 22 -7.36 3.70 -8.29
CA ARG A 22 -7.65 3.18 -9.63
C ARG A 22 -6.42 3.19 -10.52
N SER A 23 -5.74 4.34 -10.60
CA SER A 23 -4.51 4.49 -11.39
C SER A 23 -3.38 3.58 -10.89
N TYR A 24 -3.29 3.35 -9.58
CA TYR A 24 -2.31 2.45 -8.98
C TYR A 24 -2.59 1.00 -9.37
N VAL A 25 -3.83 0.53 -9.20
CA VAL A 25 -4.24 -0.84 -9.51
C VAL A 25 -4.08 -1.15 -11.00
N GLU A 26 -4.43 -0.22 -11.89
CA GLU A 26 -4.14 -0.38 -13.33
C GLU A 26 -2.64 -0.52 -13.61
N ALA A 27 -1.80 0.31 -12.97
CA ALA A 27 -0.36 0.21 -13.12
C ALA A 27 0.21 -1.10 -12.53
N ARG A 28 -0.39 -1.59 -11.45
CA ARG A 28 -0.05 -2.86 -10.79
C ARG A 28 -0.40 -4.05 -11.68
N ASN A 29 -1.57 -4.04 -12.31
CA ASN A 29 -1.97 -5.07 -13.26
C ASN A 29 -1.07 -5.09 -14.50
N ARG A 30 -0.69 -3.93 -15.03
CA ARG A 30 0.32 -3.86 -16.11
C ARG A 30 1.68 -4.44 -15.69
N ALA A 31 2.09 -4.23 -14.44
CA ALA A 31 3.32 -4.82 -13.91
C ALA A 31 3.21 -6.35 -13.80
N ARG A 32 2.09 -6.86 -13.26
CA ARG A 32 1.77 -8.29 -13.22
C ARG A 32 1.87 -8.93 -14.59
N ASP A 33 1.21 -8.34 -15.58
CA ASP A 33 1.10 -8.91 -16.92
C ASP A 33 2.44 -8.89 -17.68
N ALA A 34 3.42 -8.13 -17.19
CA ALA A 34 4.77 -8.04 -17.75
C ALA A 34 5.82 -8.88 -17.00
N MET A 35 5.45 -9.50 -15.87
CA MET A 35 6.36 -10.30 -15.04
C MET A 35 6.12 -11.79 -15.24
N ASP A 36 7.16 -12.58 -14.96
CA ASP A 36 7.01 -14.03 -14.83
C ASP A 36 6.00 -14.35 -13.68
N PRO A 37 5.12 -15.35 -13.83
CA PRO A 37 4.16 -15.70 -12.80
C PRO A 37 4.77 -16.03 -11.44
N ASP A 38 5.95 -16.67 -11.40
CA ASP A 38 6.62 -17.04 -10.15
C ASP A 38 7.21 -15.79 -9.47
N ASP A 39 7.79 -14.88 -10.24
CA ASP A 39 8.26 -13.58 -9.74
C ASP A 39 7.10 -12.73 -9.21
N TRP A 40 5.95 -12.77 -9.87
CA TRP A 40 4.76 -12.07 -9.39
C TRP A 40 4.20 -12.68 -8.11
N LEU A 41 4.17 -14.01 -8.01
CA LEU A 41 3.76 -14.70 -6.79
C LEU A 41 4.69 -14.33 -5.62
N TYR A 42 6.00 -14.26 -5.87
CA TYR A 42 6.97 -13.79 -4.89
C TYR A 42 6.73 -12.33 -4.50
N TYR A 43 6.41 -11.45 -5.46
CA TYR A 43 6.03 -10.07 -5.19
C TYR A 43 4.80 -10.00 -4.26
N GLU A 44 3.71 -10.70 -4.56
CA GLU A 44 2.49 -10.72 -3.73
C GLU A 44 2.79 -11.20 -2.30
N PHE A 45 3.61 -12.26 -2.18
CA PHE A 45 4.07 -12.78 -0.89
C PHE A 45 4.84 -11.71 -0.10
N GLN A 46 5.86 -11.08 -0.70
CA GLN A 46 6.68 -10.07 -0.03
C GLN A 46 5.87 -8.83 0.36
N VAL A 47 5.06 -8.31 -0.57
CA VAL A 47 4.26 -7.11 -0.35
C VAL A 47 3.15 -7.36 0.65
N GLY A 48 2.53 -8.54 0.64
CA GLY A 48 1.58 -8.95 1.65
C GLY A 48 2.22 -9.09 3.04
N GLN A 49 3.30 -9.87 3.16
CA GLN A 49 3.93 -10.10 4.46
C GLN A 49 4.54 -8.83 5.05
N GLU A 50 5.48 -8.24 4.32
CA GLU A 50 6.31 -7.14 4.79
C GLU A 50 5.55 -5.82 4.80
N GLY A 51 4.66 -5.64 3.84
CA GLY A 51 3.79 -4.48 3.74
C GLY A 51 2.75 -4.42 4.84
N VAL A 52 2.02 -5.51 5.10
CA VAL A 52 1.02 -5.54 6.17
C VAL A 52 1.68 -5.42 7.54
N ALA A 53 2.88 -6.01 7.73
CA ALA A 53 3.66 -5.79 8.95
C ALA A 53 3.98 -4.30 9.14
N ARG A 54 4.54 -3.63 8.12
CA ARG A 54 4.84 -2.19 8.19
C ARG A 54 3.58 -1.35 8.39
N TRP A 55 2.48 -1.65 7.71
CA TRP A 55 1.21 -0.97 7.93
C TRP A 55 0.72 -1.13 9.38
N THR A 56 0.82 -2.33 9.94
CA THR A 56 0.42 -2.63 11.33
C THR A 56 1.27 -1.83 12.32
N GLU A 57 2.59 -1.76 12.13
CA GLU A 57 3.49 -0.94 12.95
C GLU A 57 3.06 0.53 12.95
N LEU A 58 2.72 1.09 11.78
CA LEU A 58 2.26 2.47 11.65
C LEU A 58 0.92 2.69 12.36
N LYS A 59 0.01 1.72 12.30
CA LYS A 59 -1.31 1.80 12.96
C LYS A 59 -1.21 1.71 14.47
N ILE A 60 -0.40 0.78 14.98
CA ILE A 60 -0.12 0.69 16.42
C ILE A 60 0.53 1.98 16.90
N ALA A 61 1.48 2.53 16.13
CA ALA A 61 2.12 3.79 16.48
C ALA A 61 1.15 4.98 16.46
N ALA A 62 0.21 5.03 15.52
CA ALA A 62 -0.83 6.05 15.52
C ALA A 62 -1.79 5.90 16.73
N ALA A 63 -2.18 4.67 17.06
CA ALA A 63 -3.09 4.37 18.16
C ALA A 63 -2.51 4.70 19.55
N ALA A 64 -1.17 4.68 19.69
CA ALA A 64 -0.49 5.10 20.92
C ALA A 64 -0.87 6.51 21.39
N GLY A 65 -1.13 7.44 20.46
CA GLY A 65 -1.64 8.79 20.74
C GLY A 65 -0.93 9.49 21.91
N ASN A 66 -1.72 10.14 22.77
CA ASN A 66 -1.21 10.86 23.94
C ASN A 66 -0.73 9.94 25.07
N ALA A 67 -1.10 8.66 25.07
CA ALA A 67 -0.67 7.71 26.10
C ALA A 67 0.81 7.35 25.94
N ARG A 68 1.32 7.37 24.70
CA ARG A 68 2.72 7.13 24.35
C ARG A 68 3.17 8.08 23.23
N PRO A 69 3.40 9.37 23.55
CA PRO A 69 3.69 10.40 22.55
C PRO A 69 5.01 10.18 21.82
N ASP A 70 5.97 9.50 22.44
CA ASP A 70 7.22 9.05 21.84
C ASP A 70 6.98 8.09 20.66
N ILE A 71 6.12 7.09 20.87
CA ILE A 71 5.75 6.11 19.85
C ILE A 71 4.90 6.77 18.75
N ALA A 72 3.97 7.64 19.13
CA ALA A 72 3.15 8.39 18.17
C ALA A 72 3.98 9.30 17.26
N ALA A 73 4.98 9.98 17.81
CA ALA A 73 5.90 10.82 17.04
C ALA A 73 6.71 10.00 16.01
N ILE A 74 7.26 8.85 16.42
CA ILE A 74 7.96 7.93 15.51
C ILE A 74 7.02 7.44 14.40
N GLY A 75 5.77 7.08 14.74
CA GLY A 75 4.77 6.66 13.77
C GLY A 75 4.46 7.74 12.73
N LYS A 76 4.32 9.00 13.18
CA LYS A 76 4.08 10.16 12.31
C LYS A 76 5.27 10.41 11.38
N GLU A 77 6.49 10.37 11.89
CA GLU A 77 7.71 10.54 11.09
C GLU A 77 7.81 9.44 10.01
N ARG A 78 7.65 8.17 10.40
CA ARG A 78 7.71 7.04 9.47
C ARG A 78 6.61 7.09 8.41
N THR A 79 5.41 7.52 8.78
CA THR A 79 4.31 7.73 7.83
C THR A 79 4.66 8.82 6.81
N GLY A 80 5.19 9.96 7.28
CA GLY A 80 5.67 11.04 6.39
C GLY A 80 6.82 10.59 5.49
N GLY A 81 7.68 9.70 5.98
CA GLY A 81 8.80 9.12 5.23
C GLY A 81 8.39 8.20 4.07
N LEU A 82 7.14 7.73 3.99
CA LEU A 82 6.68 6.87 2.89
C LEU A 82 6.73 7.61 1.54
N ALA A 83 6.30 8.86 1.48
CA ALA A 83 6.34 9.66 0.26
C ALA A 83 7.79 9.95 -0.20
N VAL A 84 8.68 10.22 0.75
CA VAL A 84 10.12 10.39 0.49
C VAL A 84 10.72 9.09 -0.06
N SER A 85 10.37 7.96 0.55
CA SER A 85 10.85 6.65 0.13
C SER A 85 10.35 6.28 -1.27
N LEU A 86 9.09 6.56 -1.59
CA LEU A 86 8.57 6.38 -2.96
C LEU A 86 9.35 7.19 -3.99
N SER A 87 9.62 8.47 -3.70
CA SER A 87 10.39 9.33 -4.59
C SER A 87 11.84 8.84 -4.75
N ALA A 88 12.42 8.25 -3.71
CA ALA A 88 13.75 7.67 -3.79
C ALA A 88 13.76 6.34 -4.57
N ILE A 89 12.77 5.46 -4.37
CA ILE A 89 12.59 4.24 -5.17
C ILE A 89 12.47 4.59 -6.67
N ASP A 90 11.67 5.60 -6.99
CA ASP A 90 11.45 6.04 -8.37
C ASP A 90 12.74 6.53 -9.04
N ARG A 91 13.57 7.28 -8.29
CA ARG A 91 14.83 7.85 -8.81
C ARG A 91 16.00 6.88 -8.82
N GLN A 92 16.07 5.99 -7.83
CA GLN A 92 17.23 5.10 -7.61
C GLN A 92 17.02 3.70 -8.15
N GLY A 93 15.77 3.34 -8.46
CA GLY A 93 15.40 2.03 -9.00
C GLY A 93 15.25 0.93 -7.94
N LEU A 94 14.56 -0.13 -8.35
CA LEU A 94 14.28 -1.31 -7.51
C LEU A 94 15.56 -2.10 -7.19
N ASP A 95 16.57 -2.08 -8.03
CA ASP A 95 17.85 -2.79 -7.79
C ASP A 95 18.60 -2.27 -6.56
N MET A 96 18.49 -0.97 -6.29
CA MET A 96 19.07 -0.33 -5.12
C MET A 96 18.22 -0.57 -3.87
N TRP A 97 16.91 -0.44 -3.98
CA TRP A 97 15.99 -0.53 -2.84
C TRP A 97 15.67 -1.97 -2.42
N ARG A 98 15.68 -2.91 -3.36
CA ARG A 98 15.44 -4.35 -3.16
C ARG A 98 14.24 -4.58 -2.25
N ARG A 99 14.39 -5.40 -1.20
CA ARG A 99 13.33 -5.72 -0.23
C ARG A 99 12.74 -4.48 0.46
N SER A 100 13.48 -3.37 0.54
CA SER A 100 12.95 -2.14 1.12
C SER A 100 11.79 -1.53 0.32
N SER A 101 11.71 -1.78 -0.99
CA SER A 101 10.56 -1.34 -1.77
C SER A 101 9.28 -2.06 -1.37
N PHE A 102 9.35 -3.33 -0.95
CA PHE A 102 8.18 -4.10 -0.53
C PHE A 102 7.56 -3.55 0.77
N TYR A 103 8.38 -3.11 1.74
CA TYR A 103 7.86 -2.43 2.93
C TYR A 103 7.03 -1.19 2.59
N VAL A 104 7.55 -0.37 1.68
CA VAL A 104 6.93 0.92 1.32
C VAL A 104 5.68 0.67 0.49
N LEU A 105 5.80 -0.08 -0.61
CA LEU A 105 4.68 -0.36 -1.51
C LEU A 105 3.57 -1.12 -0.78
N GLY A 106 3.91 -2.17 -0.02
CA GLY A 106 2.90 -2.97 0.66
C GLY A 106 2.20 -2.24 1.80
N ALA A 107 2.89 -1.38 2.55
CA ALA A 107 2.23 -0.54 3.55
C ALA A 107 1.23 0.43 2.93
N ILE A 108 1.56 0.94 1.73
CA ILE A 108 0.66 1.81 0.98
C ILE A 108 -0.50 1.01 0.40
N GLU A 109 -0.28 -0.18 -0.16
CA GLU A 109 -1.36 -1.07 -0.62
C GLU A 109 -2.34 -1.40 0.51
N ALA A 110 -1.85 -1.75 1.70
CA ALA A 110 -2.71 -1.95 2.88
C ALA A 110 -3.45 -0.66 3.30
N SER A 111 -2.83 0.51 3.15
CA SER A 111 -3.50 1.80 3.40
C SER A 111 -4.58 2.10 2.35
N MET A 112 -4.36 1.71 1.09
CA MET A 112 -5.37 1.82 0.03
C MET A 112 -6.55 0.91 0.34
N LEU A 113 -6.30 -0.34 0.75
CA LEU A 113 -7.33 -1.30 1.16
C LEU A 113 -8.13 -0.80 2.37
N GLU A 114 -7.48 -0.23 3.37
CA GLU A 114 -8.16 0.36 4.52
C GLU A 114 -9.17 1.44 4.10
N ARG A 115 -8.83 2.25 3.09
CA ARG A 115 -9.73 3.30 2.59
C ARG A 115 -10.80 2.76 1.65
N ALA A 116 -10.46 1.77 0.83
CA ALA A 116 -11.30 1.27 -0.25
C ALA A 116 -12.20 0.10 0.14
N ARG A 117 -11.87 -0.62 1.22
CA ARG A 117 -12.45 -1.92 1.55
C ARG A 117 -12.51 -2.12 3.07
N PRO A 118 -13.62 -1.73 3.73
CA PRO A 118 -13.72 -1.72 5.20
C PRO A 118 -13.38 -3.06 5.89
N ASN A 119 -13.62 -4.21 5.25
CA ASN A 119 -13.39 -5.54 5.81
C ASN A 119 -12.07 -6.20 5.37
N TRP A 120 -11.16 -5.46 4.73
CA TRP A 120 -9.96 -6.05 4.10
C TRP A 120 -9.09 -6.86 5.07
N GLN A 121 -9.01 -6.48 6.35
CA GLN A 121 -8.19 -7.18 7.36
C GLN A 121 -8.71 -8.60 7.61
N GLN A 122 -10.04 -8.76 7.67
CA GLN A 122 -10.67 -10.07 7.82
C GLN A 122 -10.43 -10.91 6.58
N GLU A 123 -10.58 -10.31 5.39
CA GLU A 123 -10.31 -11.00 4.13
C GLU A 123 -8.85 -11.43 4.00
N TYR A 124 -7.91 -10.60 4.46
CA TYR A 124 -6.48 -10.91 4.50
C TYR A 124 -6.15 -12.02 5.48
N ALA A 125 -6.82 -12.06 6.64
CA ALA A 125 -6.67 -13.17 7.58
C ALA A 125 -7.15 -14.50 6.98
N ASN A 126 -8.20 -14.48 6.17
CA ASN A 126 -8.75 -15.67 5.51
C ASN A 126 -7.98 -16.05 4.23
N ASN A 127 -7.39 -15.07 3.55
CA ASN A 127 -6.65 -15.23 2.30
C ASN A 127 -5.34 -14.42 2.37
N PRO A 128 -4.33 -14.91 3.10
CA PRO A 128 -3.06 -14.21 3.24
C PRO A 128 -2.41 -13.93 1.88
N PHE A 129 -1.72 -12.79 1.78
CA PHE A 129 -1.00 -12.37 0.58
C PHE A 129 -1.88 -12.07 -0.66
N ALA A 130 -3.21 -12.02 -0.51
CA ALA A 130 -4.14 -11.73 -1.61
C ALA A 130 -4.49 -10.23 -1.76
N MET A 131 -3.60 -9.31 -1.35
CA MET A 131 -3.87 -7.87 -1.40
C MET A 131 -4.15 -7.39 -2.81
N GLY A 132 -3.45 -7.93 -3.82
CA GLY A 132 -3.69 -7.61 -5.21
C GLY A 132 -5.10 -7.91 -5.69
N SER A 133 -5.65 -9.06 -5.31
CA SER A 133 -7.02 -9.44 -5.65
C SER A 133 -8.03 -8.54 -4.96
N MET A 134 -7.81 -8.19 -3.69
CA MET A 134 -8.68 -7.28 -2.95
C MET A 134 -8.69 -5.87 -3.56
N LEU A 135 -7.51 -5.37 -3.96
CA LEU A 135 -7.38 -4.06 -4.61
C LEU A 135 -8.12 -4.03 -5.96
N ASN A 136 -8.10 -5.12 -6.72
CA ASN A 136 -8.88 -5.25 -7.94
C ASN A 136 -10.39 -5.27 -7.65
N ALA A 137 -10.84 -6.09 -6.70
CA ALA A 137 -12.25 -6.16 -6.30
C ALA A 137 -12.79 -4.80 -5.81
N SER A 138 -11.95 -4.01 -5.13
CA SER A 138 -12.30 -2.64 -4.73
C SER A 138 -12.62 -1.71 -5.91
N LEU A 139 -12.01 -1.91 -7.08
CA LEU A 139 -12.34 -1.09 -8.25
C LEU A 139 -13.73 -1.39 -8.81
N ASP A 140 -14.12 -2.67 -8.79
CA ASP A 140 -15.41 -3.14 -9.29
C ASP A 140 -16.56 -2.60 -8.41
N GLU A 141 -16.36 -2.62 -7.09
CA GLU A 141 -17.29 -2.05 -6.11
C GLU A 141 -17.43 -0.53 -6.27
N MET A 142 -16.32 0.19 -6.45
CA MET A 142 -16.35 1.64 -6.70
C MET A 142 -17.05 1.99 -8.01
N ALA A 143 -16.94 1.16 -9.05
CA ALA A 143 -17.62 1.37 -10.33
C ALA A 143 -19.14 1.16 -10.25
N SER A 144 -19.60 0.35 -9.30
CA SER A 144 -21.02 0.03 -9.10
C SER A 144 -21.79 1.08 -8.25
N GLN A 145 -21.11 2.12 -7.77
CA GLN A 145 -21.67 3.23 -6.97
C GLN A 145 -21.91 4.51 -7.78
N ILE A 146 -21.62 4.50 -9.08
CA ILE A 146 -21.84 5.59 -10.05
C ILE A 146 -23.05 5.26 -10.91
#